data_AF-A0A484WYV9-F1
#
_entry.id   AF-A0A484WYV9-F1
#
_cell.length_a   1.000
_cell.length_b   1.000
_cell.length_c   1.000
_cell.angle_alpha   90.00
_cell.angle_beta   90.00
_cell.angle_gamma   90.00
#
_symmetry.space_group_name_H-M   'P 1'
#
loop_
_entity.id
_entity.type
_entity.pdbx_description
1 polymer ?
#
loop_
_entity_poly.entity_id
_entity_poly.type
_entity_poly.pdbx_seq_one_letter_code
_entity_poly.pdbx_strand_id
1 'polypeptide(L)' 'MIESHLVEGNQNLEGSEPLVYGKSVTDACIGWEDTDALLRQLANAVKARRG' A
#
# COMPACT_ATOMS: atom_id res chain seq x y z
N MET A 1 -5.70 -10.38 -0.51
CA MET A 1 -6.01 -9.06 -1.08
C MET A 1 -5.31 -8.04 -0.19
N ILE A 2 -4.65 -7.03 -0.78
CA ILE A 2 -3.88 -6.01 -0.06
C ILE A 2 -4.34 -4.65 -0.57
N GLU A 3 -4.57 -3.70 0.35
CA GLU A 3 -4.80 -2.30 0.01
C GLU A 3 -3.47 -1.55 0.15
N SER A 4 -2.97 -1.04 -0.98
CA SER A 4 -1.73 -0.27 -1.06
C SER A 4 -1.94 1.02 -1.84
N HIS A 5 -1.18 2.05 -1.49
CA HIS A 5 -1.09 3.27 -2.26
C HIS A 5 0.36 3.77 -2.27
N LEU A 6 0.65 4.81 -3.05
CA LEU A 6 2.00 5.41 -3.11
C LEU A 6 2.50 5.88 -1.74
N VAL A 7 1.63 6.56 -0.98
CA VAL A 7 1.89 7.07 0.37
C VAL A 7 1.03 6.28 1.35
N GLU A 8 1.65 5.85 2.45
CA GLU A 8 1.01 5.06 3.49
C GLU A 8 -0.09 5.81 4.25
N GLY A 9 -0.98 5.04 4.90
CA GLY A 9 -2.08 5.54 5.71
C GLY A 9 -3.26 6.05 4.89
N ASN A 10 -4.03 6.95 5.49
CA ASN A 10 -5.13 7.66 4.84
C ASN A 10 -5.14 9.16 5.17
N GLN A 11 -6.08 9.90 4.58
CA GLN A 11 -6.32 11.31 4.79
C GLN A 11 -7.82 11.62 4.75
N ASN A 12 -8.22 12.70 5.41
CA ASN A 12 -9.62 13.13 5.44
C ASN A 12 -9.95 14.01 4.23
N LEU A 13 -11.00 13.65 3.48
CA LEU A 13 -11.50 14.42 2.34
C LEU A 13 -12.15 15.74 2.75
N GLU A 14 -12.73 15.81 3.94
CA GLU A 14 -13.41 16.99 4.49
C GLU A 14 -12.47 17.90 5.31
N GLY A 15 -11.16 17.61 5.32
CA GLY A 15 -10.16 18.40 6.03
C GLY A 15 -9.90 19.77 5.38
N SER A 16 -9.32 20.69 6.16
CA SER A 16 -8.87 22.00 5.65
C SER A 16 -7.55 21.95 4.88
N GLU A 17 -6.79 20.87 5.05
CA GLU A 17 -5.48 20.70 4.42
C GLU A 17 -5.60 20.22 2.97
N PRO A 18 -4.71 20.68 2.05
CA PRO A 18 -4.65 20.13 0.70
C PRO A 18 -4.41 18.61 0.70
N LEU A 19 -5.08 17.89 -0.21
CA LEU A 19 -4.88 16.45 -0.33
C LEU A 19 -3.45 16.11 -0.77
N VAL A 20 -2.86 15.15 -0.06
CA VAL A 20 -1.58 14.55 -0.42
C VAL A 20 -1.82 13.60 -1.59
N TYR A 21 -1.17 13.87 -2.72
CA TYR A 21 -1.21 12.98 -3.87
C TYR A 21 -0.70 11.60 -3.48
N GLY A 22 -1.45 10.57 -3.89
CA GLY A 22 -1.03 9.21 -3.66
C GLY A 22 -1.33 8.67 -2.25
N LYS A 23 -2.15 9.34 -1.43
CA LYS A 23 -2.61 8.84 -0.13
C LYS A 23 -4.12 8.56 -0.14
N SER A 24 -4.54 7.43 0.43
CA SER A 24 -5.96 7.00 0.42
C SER A 24 -6.87 8.00 1.14
N VAL A 25 -8.10 8.22 0.65
CA VAL A 25 -9.14 9.02 1.32
C VAL A 25 -10.18 8.17 2.05
N THR A 26 -10.03 6.84 2.01
CA THR A 26 -10.91 5.87 2.66
C THR A 26 -10.14 5.13 3.74
N ASP A 27 -9.93 3.82 3.58
CA ASP A 27 -9.18 2.98 4.50
C ASP A 27 -7.68 3.24 4.36
N ALA A 28 -6.94 2.97 5.43
CA ALA A 28 -5.49 3.15 5.46
C ALA A 28 -4.79 2.07 4.64
N CYS A 29 -3.92 2.51 3.72
CA CYS A 29 -3.13 1.62 2.85
C CYS A 29 -1.68 1.51 3.32
N ILE A 30 -0.99 0.42 2.96
CA ILE A 30 0.48 0.40 3.02
C ILE A 30 1.10 1.28 1.93
N GLY A 31 2.30 1.78 2.17
CA GLY A 31 3.08 2.58 1.22
C GLY A 31 3.73 1.75 0.11
N TRP A 32 4.39 2.43 -0.82
CA TRP A 32 5.02 1.79 -1.98
C TRP A 32 6.19 0.88 -1.59
N GLU A 33 7.02 1.30 -0.64
CA GLU A 33 8.18 0.54 -0.17
C GLU A 33 7.75 -0.81 0.42
N ASP A 34 6.71 -0.82 1.25
CA ASP A 34 6.13 -2.04 1.81
C ASP A 34 5.47 -2.90 0.73
N THR A 35 4.86 -2.26 -0.27
CA THR A 35 4.22 -2.97 -1.40
C THR A 35 5.26 -3.73 -2.23
N ASP A 36 6.37 -3.09 -2.61
CA ASP A 36 7.45 -3.77 -3.34
C ASP A 36 8.03 -4.94 -2.53
N ALA A 37 8.32 -4.71 -1.25
CA ALA A 37 8.84 -5.74 -0.36
C ALA A 37 7.87 -6.92 -0.23
N LEU A 38 6.59 -6.65 0.01
CA LEU A 38 5.57 -7.67 0.19
C LEU A 38 5.30 -8.47 -1.09
N LEU A 39 5.25 -7.82 -2.26
CA LEU A 39 5.08 -8.53 -3.53
C LEU A 39 6.26 -9.46 -3.83
N ARG A 40 7.49 -9.05 -3.52
CA ARG A 40 8.68 -9.91 -3.63
C ARG A 40 8.62 -11.09 -2.67
N GLN A 41 8.18 -10.86 -1.44
CA GLN A 41 7.98 -11.94 -0.46
C GLN A 41 6.96 -12.97 -0.96
N LEU A 42 5.80 -12.54 -1.46
CA LEU A 42 4.79 -13.43 -2.02
C LEU A 42 5.30 -14.19 -3.25
N ALA A 43 6.04 -13.52 -4.15
CA ALA A 43 6.65 -14.15 -5.30
C ALA A 43 7.65 -15.25 -4.88
N ASN A 44 8.48 -14.98 -3.87
CA ASN A 44 9.42 -15.95 -3.33
C ASN A 44 8.70 -17.13 -2.66
N ALA A 45 7.62 -16.90 -1.92
CA ALA A 45 6.82 -17.97 -1.32
C ALA A 45 6.19 -18.88 -2.38
N VAL A 46 5.69 -18.32 -3.49
CA VAL A 46 5.16 -19.12 -4.60
C VAL A 46 6.26 -19.95 -5.28
N LYS A 47 7.47 -19.40 -5.47
CA LYS A 47 8.61 -20.15 -5.99
C LYS A 47 9.01 -21.28 -5.06
N ALA A 48 9.12 -21.02 -3.76
CA ALA A 48 9.48 -22.01 -2.75
C ALA A 48 8.48 -23.17 -2.68
N ARG A 49 7.18 -22.91 -2.86
CA ARG A 49 6.14 -23.95 -2.91
C ARG A 49 6.19 -24.79 -4.19
N ARG A 50 6.77 -24.28 -5.28
CA ARG A 50 6.81 -24.93 -6.60
C ARG A 50 8.11 -25.68 -6.86
N GLY A 51 9.18 -25.38 -6.12
CA GLY A 51 10.39 -26.21 -6.07
C GLY A 51 10.14 -27.48 -5.27
#